data_AF-A0A524NC83-F1
#
_entry.id   AF-A0A524NC83-F1
#
_cell.length_a   1.000
_cell.length_b   1.000
_cell.length_c   1.000
_cell.angle_alpha   90.00
_cell.angle_beta   90.00
_cell.angle_gamma   90.00
#
_symmetry.space_group_name_H-M   'P 1'
#
loop_
_entity.id
_entity.type
_entity.pdbx_description
1 polymer ?
#
loop_
_entity_poly.entity_id
_entity_poly.type
_entity_poly.pdbx_seq_one_letter_code
_entity_poly.pdbx_strand_id
1 'polypeptide(L)'
;MDQKELITLVKEKATRWLNGPIDEASREAILHMMNHNEAELIESFYRDLEFGTGGLRGIMGVGTNRMNIYTVGMATQGLCNYLLEQFSHREEISVAVAYDCRNNSPLFAKITAEICAANGIKAYLFESLRPTPELSFAIRRLGCQSGVVITASHNPKEYNGYKAYWEDGGQIINPHDVNIIREVQNIKSIGEVKFGAKSDSIIKLGEEMDALYIEEVAKQSLNPEIIEAHSDVKIVYTPIHGTGVMMVPRALKRLGFKNIYNVPEQDVVDGN
;
A
#
# COMPACT_ATOMS: atom_id res chain seq x y z
N MET A 1 -23.47 -21.65 11.45
CA MET A 1 -22.26 -22.32 11.94
C MET A 1 -22.28 -22.21 13.45
N ASP A 2 -22.27 -23.32 14.16
CA ASP A 2 -22.17 -23.30 15.62
C ASP A 2 -20.72 -22.99 16.07
N GLN A 3 -20.52 -22.73 17.38
CA GLN A 3 -19.21 -22.34 17.90
C GLN A 3 -18.15 -23.46 17.75
N LYS A 4 -18.55 -24.73 17.77
CA LYS A 4 -17.63 -25.88 17.62
C LYS A 4 -17.19 -26.04 16.17
N GLU A 5 -18.09 -25.82 15.22
CA GLU A 5 -17.76 -25.79 13.79
C GLU A 5 -16.81 -24.63 13.48
N LEU A 6 -17.06 -23.43 14.05
CA LEU A 6 -16.22 -22.25 13.85
C LEU A 6 -14.79 -22.47 14.36
N ILE A 7 -14.62 -22.99 15.58
CA ILE A 7 -13.28 -23.21 16.13
C ILE A 7 -12.51 -24.29 15.36
N THR A 8 -13.21 -25.31 14.86
CA THR A 8 -12.60 -26.36 14.03
C THR A 8 -12.08 -25.76 12.72
N LEU A 9 -12.90 -24.99 12.02
CA LEU A 9 -12.53 -24.28 10.79
C LEU A 9 -11.32 -23.35 11.00
N VAL A 10 -11.34 -22.59 12.09
CA VAL A 10 -10.27 -21.65 12.47
C VAL A 10 -8.95 -22.39 12.73
N LYS A 11 -8.99 -23.49 13.48
CA LYS A 11 -7.79 -24.32 13.77
C LYS A 11 -7.24 -24.97 12.51
N GLU A 12 -8.09 -25.41 11.58
CA GLU A 12 -7.66 -25.93 10.28
C GLU A 12 -6.96 -24.86 9.44
N LYS A 13 -7.49 -23.64 9.39
CA LYS A 13 -6.83 -22.50 8.71
C LYS A 13 -5.48 -22.16 9.34
N ALA A 14 -5.43 -22.05 10.67
CA ALA A 14 -4.19 -21.79 11.40
C ALA A 14 -3.14 -22.90 11.17
N THR A 15 -3.55 -24.16 11.18
CA THR A 15 -2.67 -25.31 10.91
C THR A 15 -2.13 -25.29 9.49
N ARG A 16 -2.94 -24.91 8.49
CA ARG A 16 -2.46 -24.72 7.10
C ARG A 16 -1.39 -23.64 7.01
N TRP A 17 -1.52 -22.54 7.74
CA TRP A 17 -0.48 -21.51 7.84
C TRP A 17 0.79 -22.03 8.52
N LEU A 18 0.66 -22.78 9.62
CA LEU A 18 1.78 -23.41 10.32
C LEU A 18 2.54 -24.42 9.45
N ASN A 19 1.89 -25.02 8.46
CA ASN A 19 2.55 -25.91 7.49
C ASN A 19 3.12 -25.17 6.27
N GLY A 20 2.87 -23.87 6.15
CA GLY A 20 3.33 -23.04 5.06
C GLY A 20 4.71 -22.39 5.30
N PRO A 21 5.25 -21.67 4.31
CA PRO A 21 6.50 -20.93 4.42
C PRO A 21 6.28 -19.58 5.12
N ILE A 22 5.98 -19.62 6.42
CA ILE A 22 5.91 -18.44 7.29
C ILE A 22 7.16 -18.34 8.18
N ASP A 23 7.48 -17.12 8.61
CA ASP A 23 8.56 -16.83 9.56
C ASP A 23 8.26 -17.38 10.95
N GLU A 24 9.31 -17.53 11.75
CA GLU A 24 9.22 -18.14 13.08
C GLU A 24 8.36 -17.31 14.04
N ALA A 25 8.46 -15.98 14.00
CA ALA A 25 7.66 -15.10 14.84
C ALA A 25 6.15 -15.28 14.60
N SER A 26 5.75 -15.48 13.33
CA SER A 26 4.38 -15.77 12.94
C SER A 26 3.93 -17.16 13.40
N ARG A 27 4.82 -18.16 13.34
CA ARG A 27 4.52 -19.52 13.89
C ARG A 27 4.28 -19.45 15.39
N GLU A 28 5.19 -18.80 16.13
CA GLU A 28 5.10 -18.63 17.57
C GLU A 28 3.80 -17.91 17.97
N ALA A 29 3.44 -16.83 17.26
CA ALA A 29 2.20 -16.10 17.50
C ALA A 29 0.96 -16.99 17.30
N ILE A 30 0.92 -17.79 16.22
CA ILE A 30 -0.20 -18.71 15.95
C ILE A 30 -0.29 -19.80 17.02
N LEU A 31 0.83 -20.44 17.37
CA LEU A 31 0.86 -21.47 18.41
C LEU A 31 0.41 -20.91 19.76
N HIS A 32 0.84 -19.70 20.10
CA HIS A 32 0.38 -19.02 21.32
C HIS A 32 -1.13 -18.79 21.31
N MET A 33 -1.70 -18.27 20.21
CA MET A 33 -3.15 -18.10 20.09
C MET A 33 -3.90 -19.43 20.21
N MET A 34 -3.41 -20.50 19.57
CA MET A 34 -4.02 -21.83 19.63
C MET A 34 -4.05 -22.44 21.03
N ASN A 35 -3.03 -22.16 21.86
CA ASN A 35 -2.90 -22.73 23.19
C ASN A 35 -3.48 -21.86 24.31
N HIS A 36 -3.50 -20.54 24.12
CA HIS A 36 -3.71 -19.59 25.21
C HIS A 36 -4.73 -18.47 24.90
N ASN A 37 -5.16 -18.29 23.64
CA ASN A 37 -6.08 -17.21 23.28
C ASN A 37 -7.01 -17.59 22.12
N GLU A 38 -8.02 -18.41 22.42
CA GLU A 38 -9.00 -18.88 21.43
C GLU A 38 -9.78 -17.72 20.76
N ALA A 39 -10.09 -16.66 21.51
CA ALA A 39 -10.81 -15.51 20.98
C ALA A 39 -10.01 -14.78 19.89
N GLU A 40 -8.73 -14.51 20.14
CA GLU A 40 -7.87 -13.87 19.13
C GLU A 40 -7.60 -14.81 17.94
N LEU A 41 -7.49 -16.12 18.18
CA LEU A 41 -7.37 -17.11 17.11
C LEU A 41 -8.59 -17.05 16.18
N ILE A 42 -9.80 -17.03 16.76
CA ILE A 42 -11.04 -16.90 16.01
C ILE A 42 -11.01 -15.60 15.21
N GLU A 43 -10.80 -14.46 15.86
CA GLU A 43 -10.79 -13.14 15.21
C GLU A 43 -9.75 -13.02 14.08
N SER A 44 -8.62 -13.72 14.20
CA SER A 44 -7.53 -13.71 13.23
C SER A 44 -7.74 -14.63 12.02
N PHE A 45 -8.56 -15.69 12.15
CA PHE A 45 -8.67 -16.74 11.13
C PHE A 45 -10.10 -17.08 10.68
N TYR A 46 -11.16 -16.56 11.32
CA TYR A 46 -12.54 -16.94 10.99
C TYR A 46 -12.93 -16.65 9.54
N ARG A 47 -12.30 -15.64 8.94
CA ARG A 47 -12.46 -15.27 7.54
C ARG A 47 -11.12 -14.88 6.91
N ASP A 48 -11.16 -14.61 5.63
CA ASP A 48 -10.02 -14.01 4.93
C ASP A 48 -10.24 -12.50 4.87
N LEU A 49 -9.16 -11.75 4.88
CA LEU A 49 -9.22 -10.30 4.75
C LEU A 49 -9.76 -9.96 3.37
N GLU A 50 -10.95 -9.36 3.32
CA GLU A 50 -11.63 -9.10 2.07
C GLU A 50 -10.88 -8.07 1.23
N PHE A 51 -10.56 -8.44 -0.01
CA PHE A 51 -10.11 -7.52 -1.04
C PHE A 51 -11.35 -6.87 -1.64
N GLY A 52 -11.68 -5.67 -1.15
CA GLY A 52 -12.79 -4.89 -1.69
C GLY A 52 -12.41 -4.25 -3.03
N THR A 53 -13.36 -3.53 -3.63
CA THR A 53 -13.16 -2.84 -4.92
C THR A 53 -11.90 -1.97 -4.96
N GLY A 54 -11.51 -1.39 -3.81
CA GLY A 54 -10.32 -0.55 -3.69
C GLY A 54 -9.07 -1.20 -3.07
N GLY A 55 -9.09 -2.50 -2.76
CA GLY A 55 -7.98 -3.25 -2.14
C GLY A 55 -8.25 -3.78 -0.71
N LEU A 56 -7.18 -4.11 0.04
CA LEU A 56 -7.25 -4.64 1.40
C LEU A 56 -7.25 -3.55 2.46
N ARG A 57 -7.97 -3.78 3.57
CA ARG A 57 -7.83 -2.98 4.79
C ARG A 57 -8.16 -3.82 6.01
N GLY A 58 -7.30 -3.77 7.02
CA GLY A 58 -7.52 -4.51 8.26
C GLY A 58 -6.54 -4.14 9.36
N ILE A 59 -6.80 -4.67 10.54
CA ILE A 59 -5.90 -4.60 11.69
C ILE A 59 -4.63 -5.39 11.37
N MET A 60 -3.47 -4.81 11.67
CA MET A 60 -2.20 -5.50 11.52
C MET A 60 -2.08 -6.64 12.52
N GLY A 61 -1.54 -7.77 12.07
CA GLY A 61 -1.39 -8.96 12.91
C GLY A 61 -1.24 -10.23 12.10
N VAL A 62 -1.07 -11.36 12.78
CA VAL A 62 -0.93 -12.67 12.14
C VAL A 62 -2.30 -13.30 11.91
N GLY A 63 -2.52 -13.85 10.72
CA GLY A 63 -3.74 -14.57 10.37
C GLY A 63 -4.34 -14.14 9.04
N THR A 64 -5.36 -14.88 8.60
CA THR A 64 -6.01 -14.66 7.30
C THR A 64 -6.87 -13.40 7.30
N ASN A 65 -7.41 -12.97 8.44
CA ASN A 65 -8.21 -11.76 8.63
C ASN A 65 -7.38 -10.59 9.20
N ARG A 66 -6.09 -10.52 8.86
CA ARG A 66 -5.16 -9.48 9.33
C ARG A 66 -4.29 -8.94 8.20
N MET A 67 -3.82 -7.70 8.37
CA MET A 67 -2.78 -7.12 7.51
C MET A 67 -1.41 -7.63 7.96
N ASN A 68 -0.73 -8.38 7.08
CA ASN A 68 0.63 -8.86 7.27
C ASN A 68 1.31 -9.08 5.91
N ILE A 69 2.59 -9.47 5.93
CA ILE A 69 3.37 -9.69 4.71
C ILE A 69 2.77 -10.78 3.81
N TYR A 70 2.06 -11.77 4.38
CA TYR A 70 1.48 -12.87 3.62
C TYR A 70 0.19 -12.45 2.94
N THR A 71 -0.72 -11.78 3.64
CA THR A 71 -1.96 -11.27 3.02
C THR A 71 -1.68 -10.20 1.97
N VAL A 72 -0.71 -9.31 2.23
CA VAL A 72 -0.19 -8.36 1.22
C VAL A 72 0.45 -9.10 0.05
N GLY A 73 1.21 -10.17 0.33
CA GLY A 73 1.87 -10.95 -0.70
C GLY A 73 0.90 -11.69 -1.61
N MET A 74 -0.14 -12.30 -1.05
CA MET A 74 -1.22 -12.96 -1.81
C MET A 74 -1.95 -11.95 -2.72
N ALA A 75 -2.30 -10.77 -2.21
CA ALA A 75 -2.89 -9.69 -3.00
C ALA A 75 -1.97 -9.24 -4.14
N THR A 76 -0.68 -9.07 -3.84
CA THR A 76 0.31 -8.65 -4.83
C THR A 76 0.54 -9.71 -5.90
N GLN A 77 0.60 -10.99 -5.53
CA GLN A 77 0.74 -12.08 -6.48
C GLN A 77 -0.48 -12.18 -7.40
N GLY A 78 -1.70 -12.00 -6.87
CA GLY A 78 -2.92 -11.95 -7.68
C GLY A 78 -2.91 -10.76 -8.66
N LEU A 79 -2.47 -9.58 -8.21
CA LEU A 79 -2.26 -8.43 -9.09
C LEU A 79 -1.23 -8.74 -10.18
N CYS A 80 -0.09 -9.36 -9.84
CA CYS A 80 0.95 -9.74 -10.81
C CYS A 80 0.42 -10.70 -11.87
N ASN A 81 -0.30 -11.74 -11.46
CA ASN A 81 -0.91 -12.70 -12.38
C ASN A 81 -1.83 -11.99 -13.38
N TYR A 82 -2.69 -11.11 -12.88
CA TYR A 82 -3.63 -10.38 -13.73
C TYR A 82 -2.92 -9.40 -14.68
N LEU A 83 -1.90 -8.68 -14.21
CA LEU A 83 -1.11 -7.77 -15.05
C LEU A 83 -0.41 -8.51 -16.19
N LEU A 84 0.20 -9.66 -15.90
CA LEU A 84 0.86 -10.48 -16.91
C LEU A 84 -0.12 -11.02 -17.96
N GLU A 85 -1.35 -11.31 -17.58
CA GLU A 85 -2.42 -11.69 -18.51
C GLU A 85 -2.83 -10.50 -19.41
N GLN A 86 -3.22 -9.38 -18.81
CA GLN A 86 -3.79 -8.22 -19.53
C GLN A 86 -2.76 -7.52 -20.42
N PHE A 87 -1.52 -7.46 -19.98
CA PHE A 87 -0.43 -6.78 -20.69
C PHE A 87 0.56 -7.77 -21.33
N SER A 88 0.12 -9.00 -21.62
CA SER A 88 0.92 -10.04 -22.30
C SER A 88 1.49 -9.63 -23.66
N HIS A 89 0.94 -8.57 -24.26
CA HIS A 89 1.41 -7.98 -25.52
C HIS A 89 2.54 -6.96 -25.35
N ARG A 90 2.88 -6.56 -24.10
CA ARG A 90 3.96 -5.61 -23.81
C ARG A 90 5.25 -6.38 -23.49
N GLU A 91 6.39 -5.84 -23.94
CA GLU A 91 7.71 -6.41 -23.65
C GLU A 91 8.12 -6.20 -22.18
N GLU A 92 7.77 -5.04 -21.60
CA GLU A 92 8.03 -4.69 -20.21
C GLU A 92 6.72 -4.24 -19.56
N ILE A 93 6.47 -4.74 -18.34
CA ILE A 93 5.39 -4.28 -17.47
C ILE A 93 6.04 -3.63 -16.25
N SER A 94 5.54 -2.49 -15.81
CA SER A 94 6.02 -1.82 -14.61
C SER A 94 4.90 -1.39 -13.66
N VAL A 95 5.27 -1.29 -12.39
CA VAL A 95 4.38 -0.81 -11.31
C VAL A 95 5.08 0.23 -10.45
N ALA A 96 4.33 1.20 -9.94
CA ALA A 96 4.81 2.13 -8.92
C ALA A 96 4.24 1.78 -7.54
N VAL A 97 5.05 1.87 -6.49
CA VAL A 97 4.66 1.54 -5.11
C VAL A 97 4.97 2.70 -4.19
N ALA A 98 3.95 3.18 -3.48
CA ALA A 98 4.04 4.24 -2.47
C ALA A 98 3.48 3.75 -1.12
N TYR A 99 3.70 4.52 -0.07
CA TYR A 99 3.18 4.19 1.26
C TYR A 99 3.03 5.41 2.16
N ASP A 100 2.24 5.28 3.23
CA ASP A 100 2.06 6.29 4.27
C ASP A 100 2.93 6.07 5.52
N CYS A 101 2.75 6.91 6.55
CA CYS A 101 3.55 6.89 7.77
C CYS A 101 3.20 5.75 8.76
N ARG A 102 2.23 4.89 8.46
CA ARG A 102 1.78 3.86 9.43
C ARG A 102 2.89 2.85 9.72
N ASN A 103 2.81 2.24 10.90
CA ASN A 103 3.64 1.09 11.25
C ASN A 103 3.52 0.01 10.17
N ASN A 104 4.66 -0.64 9.85
CA ASN A 104 4.80 -1.64 8.79
C ASN A 104 4.51 -1.19 7.35
N SER A 105 4.07 0.06 7.10
CA SER A 105 3.86 0.56 5.73
C SER A 105 5.13 0.45 4.85
N PRO A 106 6.33 0.83 5.34
CA PRO A 106 7.57 0.62 4.57
C PRO A 106 7.86 -0.87 4.28
N LEU A 107 7.59 -1.76 5.24
CA LEU A 107 7.80 -3.19 5.08
C LEU A 107 6.86 -3.77 4.02
N PHE A 108 5.56 -3.48 4.10
CA PHE A 108 4.58 -3.97 3.13
C PHE A 108 4.81 -3.42 1.73
N ALA A 109 5.28 -2.17 1.60
CA ALA A 109 5.65 -1.58 0.32
C ALA A 109 6.86 -2.28 -0.30
N LYS A 110 7.88 -2.57 0.52
CA LYS A 110 9.05 -3.36 0.10
C LYS A 110 8.64 -4.75 -0.38
N ILE A 111 7.83 -5.48 0.40
CA ILE A 111 7.34 -6.82 0.02
C ILE A 111 6.53 -6.76 -1.28
N THR A 112 5.69 -5.74 -1.45
CA THR A 112 4.92 -5.53 -2.69
C THR A 112 5.86 -5.37 -3.90
N ALA A 113 6.86 -4.49 -3.80
CA ALA A 113 7.82 -4.27 -4.88
C ALA A 113 8.67 -5.52 -5.19
N GLU A 114 9.10 -6.25 -4.15
CA GLU A 114 9.87 -7.49 -4.30
C GLU A 114 9.08 -8.60 -5.00
N ILE A 115 7.80 -8.77 -4.69
CA ILE A 115 6.95 -9.77 -5.35
C ILE A 115 6.70 -9.41 -6.81
N CYS A 116 6.45 -8.12 -7.11
CA CYS A 116 6.35 -7.67 -8.50
C CYS A 116 7.62 -7.98 -9.29
N ALA A 117 8.79 -7.63 -8.72
CA ALA A 117 10.08 -7.93 -9.34
C ALA A 117 10.31 -9.44 -9.51
N ALA A 118 9.92 -10.26 -8.53
CA ALA A 118 10.04 -11.73 -8.61
C ALA A 118 9.14 -12.33 -9.71
N ASN A 119 8.10 -11.61 -10.12
CA ASN A 119 7.23 -11.96 -11.24
C ASN A 119 7.68 -11.36 -12.58
N GLY A 120 8.87 -10.75 -12.64
CA GLY A 120 9.40 -10.12 -13.85
C GLY A 120 8.76 -8.77 -14.17
N ILE A 121 8.04 -8.17 -13.23
CA ILE A 121 7.43 -6.86 -13.37
C ILE A 121 8.36 -5.83 -12.74
N LYS A 122 8.75 -4.82 -13.51
CA LYS A 122 9.64 -3.75 -13.04
C LYS A 122 8.95 -2.94 -11.95
N ALA A 123 9.59 -2.83 -10.79
CA ALA A 123 9.02 -2.13 -9.64
C ALA A 123 9.74 -0.81 -9.38
N TYR A 124 8.97 0.28 -9.38
CA TYR A 124 9.39 1.56 -8.83
C TYR A 124 8.87 1.69 -7.39
N LEU A 125 9.71 2.04 -6.44
CA LEU A 125 9.34 2.15 -5.03
C LEU A 125 9.80 3.50 -4.48
N PHE A 126 8.87 4.30 -3.96
CA PHE A 126 9.23 5.53 -3.25
C PHE A 126 10.13 5.22 -2.04
N GLU A 127 11.17 6.02 -1.86
CA GLU A 127 12.20 5.82 -0.83
C GLU A 127 11.70 6.14 0.59
N SER A 128 10.66 6.96 0.68
CA SER A 128 9.97 7.36 1.90
C SER A 128 8.50 7.59 1.58
N LEU A 129 7.70 7.90 2.59
CA LEU A 129 6.26 8.10 2.43
C LEU A 129 5.94 9.13 1.33
N ARG A 130 4.90 8.87 0.55
CA ARG A 130 4.37 9.83 -0.44
C ARG A 130 2.86 9.76 -0.52
N PRO A 131 2.19 10.89 -0.81
CA PRO A 131 0.74 10.93 -0.88
C PRO A 131 0.22 10.13 -2.08
N THR A 132 -0.95 9.53 -1.94
CA THR A 132 -1.67 8.84 -3.01
C THR A 132 -1.72 9.59 -4.36
N PRO A 133 -2.00 10.92 -4.43
CA PRO A 133 -1.98 11.63 -5.72
C PRO A 133 -0.62 11.62 -6.41
N GLU A 134 0.49 11.55 -5.67
CA GLU A 134 1.82 11.47 -6.28
C GLU A 134 2.11 10.07 -6.83
N LEU A 135 1.60 9.01 -6.19
CA LEU A 135 1.59 7.69 -6.81
C LEU A 135 0.82 7.71 -8.14
N SER A 136 -0.38 8.29 -8.14
CA SER A 136 -1.21 8.43 -9.36
C SER A 136 -0.45 9.15 -10.48
N PHE A 137 0.22 10.26 -10.13
CA PHE A 137 1.09 10.97 -11.05
C PHE A 137 2.26 10.10 -11.56
N ALA A 138 2.96 9.41 -10.66
CA ALA A 138 4.11 8.57 -11.02
C ALA A 138 3.73 7.43 -11.96
N ILE A 139 2.56 6.79 -11.75
CA ILE A 139 2.04 5.75 -12.65
C ILE A 139 1.96 6.29 -14.08
N ARG A 140 1.28 7.43 -14.25
CA ARG A 140 1.07 8.06 -15.56
C ARG A 140 2.37 8.58 -16.16
N ARG A 141 3.24 9.16 -15.33
CA ARG A 141 4.51 9.76 -15.74
C ARG A 141 5.52 8.73 -16.22
N LEU A 142 5.55 7.56 -15.58
CA LEU A 142 6.46 6.46 -15.90
C LEU A 142 5.85 5.45 -16.89
N GLY A 143 4.57 5.58 -17.23
CA GLY A 143 3.86 4.64 -18.09
C GLY A 143 3.66 3.26 -17.44
N CYS A 144 3.53 3.21 -16.12
CA CYS A 144 3.27 1.97 -15.39
C CYS A 144 1.87 1.43 -15.69
N GLN A 145 1.74 0.11 -15.67
CA GLN A 145 0.47 -0.60 -15.90
C GLN A 145 -0.41 -0.64 -14.65
N SER A 146 0.19 -0.40 -13.48
CA SER A 146 -0.51 -0.35 -12.22
C SER A 146 0.34 0.38 -11.17
N GLY A 147 -0.25 0.64 -10.02
CA GLY A 147 0.51 0.99 -8.84
C GLY A 147 -0.19 0.57 -7.57
N VAL A 148 0.54 0.59 -6.46
CA VAL A 148 0.04 0.22 -5.15
C VAL A 148 0.39 1.29 -4.15
N VAL A 149 -0.57 1.74 -3.35
CA VAL A 149 -0.29 2.52 -2.14
C VAL A 149 -0.62 1.70 -0.90
N ILE A 150 0.36 1.57 -0.01
CA ILE A 150 0.16 0.99 1.31
C ILE A 150 -0.35 2.07 2.26
N THR A 151 -1.64 2.01 2.58
CA THR A 151 -2.32 2.97 3.45
C THR A 151 -3.71 2.50 3.86
N ALA A 152 -4.07 2.73 5.12
CA ALA A 152 -5.46 2.67 5.56
C ALA A 152 -6.15 4.05 5.58
N SER A 153 -5.57 5.07 4.94
CA SER A 153 -6.10 6.44 4.87
C SER A 153 -6.34 7.04 6.26
N HIS A 154 -7.59 7.22 6.66
CA HIS A 154 -7.99 7.86 7.93
C HIS A 154 -8.29 6.86 9.05
N ASN A 155 -8.12 5.56 8.82
CA ASN A 155 -8.39 4.54 9.84
C ASN A 155 -7.46 4.68 11.07
N PRO A 156 -7.84 4.10 12.23
CA PRO A 156 -6.96 4.06 13.41
C PRO A 156 -5.58 3.46 13.11
N LYS A 157 -4.58 3.76 13.95
CA LYS A 157 -3.17 3.41 13.71
C LYS A 157 -2.88 1.92 13.64
N GLU A 158 -3.71 1.11 14.28
CA GLU A 158 -3.63 -0.36 14.28
C GLU A 158 -3.96 -0.95 12.90
N TYR A 159 -4.63 -0.17 12.05
CA TYR A 159 -4.96 -0.56 10.69
C TYR A 159 -3.84 -0.23 9.73
N ASN A 160 -3.68 -1.10 8.74
CA ASN A 160 -2.99 -0.79 7.50
C ASN A 160 -3.86 -1.21 6.31
N GLY A 161 -3.41 -0.94 5.10
CA GLY A 161 -4.15 -1.26 3.89
C GLY A 161 -3.27 -1.35 2.67
N TYR A 162 -3.83 -1.95 1.63
CA TYR A 162 -3.22 -2.14 0.33
C TYR A 162 -4.23 -1.65 -0.70
N LYS A 163 -3.90 -0.63 -1.49
CA LYS A 163 -4.81 -0.13 -2.53
C LYS A 163 -4.14 -0.20 -3.88
N ALA A 164 -4.77 -0.88 -4.83
CA ALA A 164 -4.27 -1.02 -6.18
C ALA A 164 -4.89 0.02 -7.13
N TYR A 165 -4.07 0.47 -8.08
CA TYR A 165 -4.35 1.51 -9.07
C TYR A 165 -4.06 0.95 -10.46
N TRP A 166 -4.71 1.47 -11.49
CA TRP A 166 -4.52 1.02 -12.88
C TRP A 166 -3.64 1.98 -13.69
N GLU A 167 -3.41 1.69 -14.97
CA GLU A 167 -2.49 2.45 -15.83
C GLU A 167 -2.90 3.91 -16.10
N ASP A 168 -4.17 4.24 -15.86
CA ASP A 168 -4.70 5.62 -15.92
C ASP A 168 -4.35 6.46 -14.69
N GLY A 169 -3.76 5.84 -13.66
CA GLY A 169 -3.47 6.41 -12.35
C GLY A 169 -4.69 6.46 -11.41
N GLY A 170 -5.83 5.90 -11.82
CA GLY A 170 -7.04 5.78 -11.02
C GLY A 170 -6.99 4.55 -10.10
N GLN A 171 -7.74 4.61 -8.99
CA GLN A 171 -7.92 3.42 -8.16
C GLN A 171 -8.68 2.37 -8.97
N ILE A 172 -8.31 1.10 -8.82
CA ILE A 172 -8.94 0.01 -9.54
C ILE A 172 -10.44 -0.04 -9.23
N ILE A 173 -11.22 -0.25 -10.29
CA ILE A 173 -12.68 -0.47 -10.27
C ILE A 173 -13.00 -1.65 -11.23
N ASN A 174 -14.29 -1.94 -11.39
CA ASN A 174 -14.75 -2.92 -12.37
C ASN A 174 -14.23 -2.61 -13.79
N PRO A 175 -13.75 -3.62 -14.56
CA PRO A 175 -13.71 -5.05 -14.25
C PRO A 175 -12.43 -5.54 -13.56
N HIS A 176 -11.43 -4.68 -13.38
CA HIS A 176 -10.10 -5.06 -12.91
C HIS A 176 -10.11 -5.55 -11.46
N ASP A 177 -10.93 -4.94 -10.58
CA ASP A 177 -11.09 -5.37 -9.18
C ASP A 177 -11.51 -6.84 -9.06
N VAL A 178 -12.58 -7.23 -9.76
CA VAL A 178 -13.16 -8.58 -9.74
C VAL A 178 -12.15 -9.59 -10.30
N ASN A 179 -11.43 -9.23 -11.37
CA ASN A 179 -10.45 -10.14 -11.96
C ASN A 179 -9.23 -10.33 -11.07
N ILE A 180 -8.74 -9.28 -10.39
CA ILE A 180 -7.65 -9.42 -9.41
C ILE A 180 -8.11 -10.29 -8.23
N ILE A 181 -9.33 -10.08 -7.72
CA ILE A 181 -9.89 -10.91 -6.65
C ILE A 181 -9.92 -12.39 -7.08
N ARG A 182 -10.34 -12.67 -8.32
CA ARG A 182 -10.31 -14.03 -8.88
C ARG A 182 -8.90 -14.61 -8.89
N GLU A 183 -7.91 -13.83 -9.32
CA GLU A 183 -6.51 -14.28 -9.29
C GLU A 183 -6.01 -14.54 -7.87
N VAL A 184 -6.36 -13.70 -6.89
CA VAL A 184 -6.03 -13.93 -5.48
C VAL A 184 -6.67 -15.23 -4.95
N GLN A 185 -7.93 -15.49 -5.32
CA GLN A 185 -8.66 -16.72 -4.93
C GLN A 185 -8.10 -17.99 -5.59
N ASN A 186 -7.39 -17.85 -6.71
CA ASN A 186 -6.73 -18.97 -7.38
C ASN A 186 -5.47 -19.43 -6.63
N ILE A 187 -4.85 -18.58 -5.82
CA ILE A 187 -3.67 -18.91 -5.03
C ILE A 187 -4.08 -19.78 -3.84
N LYS A 188 -3.58 -21.01 -3.75
CA LYS A 188 -4.04 -22.00 -2.75
C LYS A 188 -3.20 -22.01 -1.48
N SER A 189 -1.98 -21.49 -1.54
CA SER A 189 -1.04 -21.47 -0.42
C SER A 189 -0.06 -20.31 -0.49
N ILE A 190 0.51 -19.95 0.65
CA ILE A 190 1.56 -18.91 0.74
C ILE A 190 2.80 -19.29 -0.11
N GLY A 191 3.04 -20.60 -0.32
CA GLY A 191 4.16 -21.08 -1.13
C GLY A 191 4.03 -20.80 -2.64
N GLU A 192 2.86 -20.41 -3.12
CA GLU A 192 2.66 -19.97 -4.51
C GLU A 192 3.02 -18.49 -4.72
N VAL A 193 3.21 -17.73 -3.64
CA VAL A 193 3.64 -16.34 -3.71
C VAL A 193 5.16 -16.27 -3.86
N LYS A 194 5.63 -15.53 -4.88
CA LYS A 194 7.06 -15.37 -5.14
C LYS A 194 7.69 -14.31 -4.23
N PHE A 195 7.99 -14.69 -2.99
CA PHE A 195 8.79 -13.87 -2.10
C PHE A 195 10.28 -13.87 -2.51
N GLY A 196 11.00 -12.76 -2.26
CA GLY A 196 12.47 -12.77 -2.24
C GLY A 196 13.21 -12.44 -3.54
N ALA A 197 12.66 -11.59 -4.43
CA ALA A 197 13.51 -10.99 -5.47
C ALA A 197 14.67 -10.19 -4.86
N LYS A 198 15.80 -10.13 -5.57
CA LYS A 198 16.94 -9.29 -5.18
C LYS A 198 16.53 -7.82 -5.24
N SER A 199 16.84 -7.04 -4.20
CA SER A 199 16.43 -5.63 -4.12
C SER A 199 16.97 -4.77 -5.28
N ASP A 200 18.04 -5.24 -5.93
CA ASP A 200 18.75 -4.54 -7.00
C ASP A 200 17.90 -4.36 -8.27
N SER A 201 16.76 -5.07 -8.39
CA SER A 201 15.81 -4.90 -9.49
C SER A 201 14.70 -3.86 -9.19
N ILE A 202 14.74 -3.19 -8.03
CA ILE A 202 13.76 -2.19 -7.62
C ILE A 202 14.35 -0.79 -7.82
N ILE A 203 13.67 0.04 -8.60
CA ILE A 203 14.10 1.42 -8.87
C ILE A 203 13.50 2.34 -7.79
N LYS A 204 14.34 3.13 -7.13
CA LYS A 204 13.87 4.08 -6.11
C LYS A 204 13.34 5.36 -6.74
N LEU A 205 12.21 5.84 -6.22
CA LEU A 205 11.65 7.17 -6.52
C LEU A 205 11.84 8.08 -5.30
N GLY A 206 12.25 9.31 -5.55
CA GLY A 206 12.49 10.32 -4.52
C GLY A 206 12.38 11.72 -5.10
N GLU A 207 13.27 12.61 -4.68
CA GLU A 207 13.22 14.05 -4.96
C GLU A 207 12.99 14.44 -6.42
N GLU A 208 13.55 13.71 -7.38
CA GLU A 208 13.33 13.99 -8.81
C GLU A 208 11.85 13.82 -9.23
N MET A 209 11.18 12.79 -8.70
CA MET A 209 9.76 12.58 -8.94
C MET A 209 8.91 13.63 -8.20
N ASP A 210 9.29 13.95 -6.96
CA ASP A 210 8.62 14.99 -6.16
C ASP A 210 8.62 16.33 -6.89
N ALA A 211 9.77 16.73 -7.44
CA ALA A 211 9.91 17.98 -8.18
C ALA A 211 9.00 17.99 -9.41
N LEU A 212 8.97 16.91 -10.20
CA LEU A 212 8.09 16.79 -11.35
C LEU A 212 6.60 16.88 -10.95
N TYR A 213 6.21 16.23 -9.85
CA TYR A 213 4.85 16.28 -9.33
C TYR A 213 4.47 17.69 -8.88
N ILE A 214 5.33 18.37 -8.11
CA ILE A 214 5.11 19.73 -7.63
C ILE A 214 4.99 20.73 -8.78
N GLU A 215 5.81 20.61 -9.83
CA GLU A 215 5.67 21.43 -11.04
C GLU A 215 4.32 21.23 -11.71
N GLU A 216 3.83 19.99 -11.79
CA GLU A 216 2.54 19.70 -12.41
C GLU A 216 1.36 20.23 -11.57
N VAL A 217 1.47 20.16 -10.25
CA VAL A 217 0.52 20.79 -9.31
C VAL A 217 0.52 22.31 -9.49
N ALA A 218 1.70 22.94 -9.61
CA ALA A 218 1.81 24.38 -9.75
C ALA A 218 1.13 24.90 -11.04
N LYS A 219 1.17 24.12 -12.12
CA LYS A 219 0.47 24.43 -13.39
C LYS A 219 -1.05 24.46 -13.25
N GLN A 220 -1.62 23.86 -12.20
CA GLN A 220 -3.06 23.90 -11.95
C GLN A 220 -3.53 25.22 -11.32
N SER A 221 -2.61 26.16 -11.04
CA SER A 221 -2.97 27.47 -10.52
C SER A 221 -3.81 28.26 -11.52
N LEU A 222 -5.02 28.65 -11.11
CA LEU A 222 -5.95 29.41 -11.95
C LEU A 222 -5.61 30.91 -12.00
N ASN A 223 -5.00 31.45 -10.95
CA ASN A 223 -4.78 32.89 -10.79
C ASN A 223 -3.39 33.19 -10.22
N PRO A 224 -2.30 32.91 -10.97
CA PRO A 224 -0.94 33.12 -10.49
C PRO A 224 -0.66 34.58 -10.09
N GLU A 225 -1.24 35.55 -10.81
CA GLU A 225 -1.11 36.98 -10.52
C GLU A 225 -1.70 37.38 -9.16
N ILE A 226 -2.83 36.76 -8.77
CA ILE A 226 -3.46 37.00 -7.46
C ILE A 226 -2.58 36.43 -6.34
N ILE A 227 -1.99 35.25 -6.55
CA ILE A 227 -1.05 34.65 -5.59
C ILE A 227 0.18 35.53 -5.43
N GLU A 228 0.71 36.09 -6.52
CA GLU A 228 1.84 37.01 -6.46
C GLU A 228 1.50 38.27 -5.65
N ALA A 229 0.36 38.91 -5.96
CA ALA A 229 -0.12 40.11 -5.28
C ALA A 229 -0.39 39.90 -3.77
N HIS A 230 -0.75 38.68 -3.38
CA HIS A 230 -1.05 38.30 -1.99
C HIS A 230 -0.09 37.23 -1.46
N SER A 231 1.15 37.23 -1.93
CA SER A 231 2.16 36.21 -1.58
C SER A 231 2.48 36.14 -0.09
N ASP A 232 2.13 37.17 0.68
CA ASP A 232 2.35 37.31 2.11
C ASP A 232 1.17 36.86 2.98
N VAL A 233 0.09 36.31 2.40
CA VAL A 233 -1.01 35.73 3.18
C VAL A 233 -0.47 34.65 4.13
N LYS A 234 -0.92 34.69 5.39
CA LYS A 234 -0.49 33.74 6.42
C LYS A 234 -1.28 32.45 6.29
N ILE A 235 -0.59 31.35 6.01
CA ILE A 235 -1.15 30.01 5.89
C ILE A 235 -0.67 29.20 7.08
N VAL A 236 -1.60 28.63 7.85
CA VAL A 236 -1.29 27.64 8.89
C VAL A 236 -1.60 26.26 8.32
N TYR A 237 -0.63 25.36 8.34
CA TYR A 237 -0.75 24.02 7.80
C TYR A 237 -0.39 22.96 8.84
N THR A 238 -1.18 21.89 8.87
CA THR A 238 -0.87 20.68 9.63
C THR A 238 -1.07 19.48 8.71
N PRO A 239 -0.06 18.61 8.55
CA PRO A 239 -0.23 17.35 7.83
C PRO A 239 -0.85 16.26 8.71
N ILE A 240 -1.06 16.51 10.00
CA ILE A 240 -1.50 15.51 11.00
C ILE A 240 -0.61 14.27 10.91
N HIS A 241 0.71 14.48 10.93
CA HIS A 241 1.76 13.47 10.75
C HIS A 241 1.77 12.71 9.41
N GLY A 242 0.80 13.01 8.53
CA GLY A 242 0.52 12.25 7.32
C GLY A 242 1.37 12.65 6.11
N THR A 243 0.96 12.14 4.96
CA THR A 243 1.77 12.19 3.72
C THR A 243 1.94 13.56 3.10
N GLY A 244 1.19 14.57 3.57
CA GLY A 244 1.33 15.95 3.12
C GLY A 244 2.52 16.70 3.72
N VAL A 245 3.18 16.15 4.75
CA VAL A 245 4.28 16.78 5.51
C VAL A 245 5.38 17.34 4.61
N MET A 246 5.77 16.60 3.56
CA MET A 246 6.77 17.07 2.60
C MET A 246 6.15 17.86 1.43
N MET A 247 5.05 17.36 0.85
CA MET A 247 4.57 17.87 -0.44
C MET A 247 3.84 19.21 -0.34
N VAL A 248 2.95 19.39 0.65
CA VAL A 248 2.08 20.57 0.69
C VAL A 248 2.85 21.87 0.94
N PRO A 249 3.77 21.96 1.93
CA PRO A 249 4.55 23.18 2.12
C PRO A 249 5.41 23.52 0.90
N ARG A 250 5.98 22.52 0.22
CA ARG A 250 6.78 22.73 -0.99
C ARG A 250 5.93 23.21 -2.17
N ALA A 251 4.76 22.62 -2.38
CA ALA A 251 3.82 23.06 -3.42
C ALA A 251 3.31 24.49 -3.19
N LEU A 252 2.97 24.85 -1.94
CA LEU A 252 2.57 26.22 -1.60
C LEU A 252 3.69 27.23 -1.85
N LYS A 253 4.94 26.91 -1.48
CA LYS A 253 6.10 27.76 -1.80
C LYS A 253 6.28 27.88 -3.32
N ARG A 254 6.13 26.77 -4.05
CA ARG A 254 6.26 26.76 -5.51
C ARG A 254 5.23 27.64 -6.21
N LEU A 255 4.01 27.69 -5.67
CA LEU A 255 2.92 28.56 -6.14
C LEU A 255 3.19 30.06 -5.88
N GLY A 256 4.11 30.40 -4.96
CA GLY A 256 4.52 31.78 -4.68
C GLY A 256 4.21 32.27 -3.25
N PHE A 257 3.58 31.44 -2.41
CA PHE A 257 3.28 31.81 -1.02
C PHE A 257 4.55 31.83 -0.16
N LYS A 258 4.73 32.89 0.64
CA LYS A 258 5.93 33.13 1.46
C LYS A 258 5.72 32.77 2.93
N ASN A 259 4.50 32.92 3.44
CA ASN A 259 4.18 32.82 4.87
C ASN A 259 3.42 31.53 5.19
N ILE A 260 4.13 30.41 5.19
CA ILE A 260 3.59 29.08 5.52
C ILE A 260 4.13 28.68 6.89
N TYR A 261 3.22 28.52 7.85
CA TYR A 261 3.52 28.16 9.23
C TYR A 261 3.00 26.75 9.48
N ASN A 262 3.92 25.83 9.77
CA ASN A 262 3.57 24.47 10.14
C ASN A 262 3.22 24.42 11.64
N VAL A 263 2.38 23.47 12.03
CA VAL A 263 2.08 23.15 13.43
C VAL A 263 3.07 22.08 13.89
N PRO A 264 4.16 22.41 14.62
CA PRO A 264 5.27 21.47 14.86
C PRO A 264 4.84 20.20 15.59
N GLU A 265 3.84 20.29 16.46
CA GLU A 265 3.28 19.17 17.21
C GLU A 265 2.60 18.13 16.31
N GLN A 266 2.31 18.48 15.05
CA GLN A 266 1.62 17.65 14.06
C GLN A 266 2.38 17.50 12.74
N ASP A 267 3.66 17.88 12.71
CA ASP A 267 4.47 18.00 11.49
C ASP A 267 5.68 17.05 11.47
N VAL A 268 5.54 15.89 12.12
CA VAL A 268 6.53 14.82 12.14
C VAL A 268 5.96 13.57 11.52
N VAL A 269 6.79 12.81 10.81
CA VAL A 269 6.41 11.51 10.27
C VAL A 269 6.26 10.52 11.43
N ASP A 270 5.02 10.23 11.82
CA ASP A 270 4.71 9.33 12.92
C ASP A 270 3.52 8.42 12.57
N GLY A 271 3.62 7.16 12.96
CA GLY A 271 2.59 6.14 12.82
C GLY A 271 1.84 5.84 14.12
N ASN A 272 2.15 6.54 15.23
CA ASN A 272 1.65 6.25 16.58
C ASN A 272 0.71 7.30 17.18
#